data_AF-A0A819ZJV9-F1
#
_entry.id   AF-A0A819ZJV9-F1
#
_cell.length_a   1.000
_cell.length_b   1.000
_cell.length_c   1.000
_cell.angle_alpha   90.00
_cell.angle_beta   90.00
_cell.angle_gamma   90.00
#
_symmetry.space_group_name_H-M   'P 1'
#
loop_
_entity.id
_entity.type
_entity.pdbx_description
1 polymer ?
#
loop_
_entity_poly.entity_id
_entity_poly.type
_entity_poly.pdbx_seq_one_letter_code
_entity_poly.pdbx_strand_id
1 'polypeptide(L)'
;MSLCLADGYCLDTLGLFFGAQNDASITNHITKKKNALMEWCEPGDIMIVDRGFRDIVEAFSDLGYEPKMPIYLPKGQKQHTTNEANEARLVTKVRWTVESYHARLKKWRFFSDRIENQLLPKLQDCVRIVSATLNWLRGSIIKDHNTNHMDKLAKLMTDRLTKHNYLATLVQQGKLSTKKR
;
A
#
# COMPACT_ATOMS: atom_id res chain seq x y z
N MET A 1 6.95 3.60 8.40
CA MET A 1 6.55 2.37 7.68
C MET A 1 5.46 1.70 8.46
N SER A 2 4.39 1.23 7.84
CA SER A 2 3.30 0.55 8.56
C SER A 2 2.95 -0.74 7.84
N LEU A 3 2.68 -1.81 8.60
CA LEU A 3 2.15 -3.06 8.05
C LEU A 3 0.66 -3.11 8.35
N CYS A 4 -0.16 -3.14 7.30
CA CYS A 4 -1.61 -3.30 7.42
C CYS A 4 -2.01 -4.65 6.83
N LEU A 5 -2.87 -5.37 7.53
CA LEU A 5 -3.37 -6.67 7.13
C LEU A 5 -4.57 -6.53 6.19
N ALA A 6 -4.87 -7.61 5.47
CA ALA A 6 -5.95 -7.66 4.48
C ALA A 6 -7.34 -7.49 5.11
N ASP A 7 -7.49 -7.76 6.41
CA ASP A 7 -8.72 -7.55 7.17
C ASP A 7 -8.92 -6.08 7.58
N GLY A 8 -7.94 -5.20 7.31
CA GLY A 8 -7.98 -3.78 7.57
C GLY A 8 -7.46 -3.35 8.94
N TYR A 9 -6.80 -4.20 9.72
CA TYR A 9 -6.07 -3.78 10.91
C TYR A 9 -4.61 -3.39 10.60
N CYS A 10 -4.06 -2.44 11.35
CA CYS A 10 -2.63 -2.13 11.31
C CYS A 10 -1.89 -3.00 12.33
N LEU A 11 -0.96 -3.85 11.90
CA LEU A 11 -0.22 -4.73 12.81
C LEU A 11 0.84 -3.98 13.60
N ASP A 12 1.72 -3.25 12.90
CA ASP A 12 2.73 -2.38 13.53
C ASP A 12 2.99 -1.15 12.65
N THR A 13 3.44 -0.07 13.29
CA THR A 13 3.95 1.12 12.62
C THR A 13 5.34 1.43 13.15
N LEU A 14 6.33 1.24 12.28
CA LEU A 14 7.73 1.53 12.52
C LEU A 14 8.10 2.96 12.12
N GLY A 15 8.96 3.56 12.94
CA GLY A 15 9.47 4.91 12.80
C GLY A 15 10.10 5.33 14.12
N LEU A 16 10.67 6.52 14.25
CA LEU A 16 10.74 7.56 13.23
C LEU A 16 11.94 7.36 12.30
N PHE A 17 11.74 7.75 11.05
CA PHE A 17 12.83 7.82 10.08
C PHE A 17 13.07 9.29 9.74
N PHE A 18 14.32 9.64 9.43
CA PHE A 18 14.63 10.99 9.01
C PHE A 18 14.00 11.26 7.64
N GLY A 19 13.45 12.47 7.44
CA GLY A 19 12.78 12.82 6.19
C GLY A 19 13.66 12.79 4.94
N ALA A 20 15.00 12.75 5.10
CA ALA A 20 15.95 12.58 4.00
C ALA A 20 16.08 11.12 3.52
N GLN A 21 15.57 10.15 4.28
CA GLN A 21 15.62 8.73 3.93
C GLN A 21 14.41 8.38 3.06
N ASN A 22 14.66 7.75 1.91
CA ASN A 22 13.59 7.29 1.03
C ASN A 22 12.98 5.97 1.52
N ASP A 23 11.77 5.65 1.06
CA ASP A 23 11.04 4.46 1.49
C ASP A 23 11.80 3.15 1.24
N ALA A 24 12.49 3.03 0.11
CA ALA A 24 13.28 1.85 -0.22
C ALA A 24 14.45 1.62 0.75
N SER A 25 15.17 2.69 1.15
CA SER A 25 16.27 2.62 2.09
C SER A 25 15.81 2.26 3.50
N ILE A 26 14.68 2.84 3.93
CA ILE A 26 14.03 2.51 5.21
C ILE A 26 13.60 1.05 5.22
N THR A 27 12.99 0.59 4.14
CA THR A 27 12.52 -0.80 4.01
C THR A 27 13.68 -1.78 4.01
N ASN A 28 14.76 -1.49 3.28
CA ASN A 28 16.00 -2.27 3.29
C ASN A 28 16.57 -2.40 4.71
N HIS A 29 16.53 -1.32 5.49
CA HIS A 29 17.00 -1.35 6.87
C HIS A 29 16.12 -2.25 7.75
N ILE A 30 14.81 -2.19 7.57
CA ILE A 30 13.80 -2.99 8.26
C ILE A 30 14.00 -4.48 7.94
N THR A 31 14.09 -4.85 6.67
CA THR A 31 14.25 -6.23 6.22
C THR A 31 15.58 -6.83 6.64
N LYS A 32 16.70 -6.12 6.45
CA LYS A 32 18.03 -6.63 6.82
C LYS A 32 18.19 -6.88 8.32
N LYS A 33 17.56 -6.05 9.15
CA LYS A 33 17.61 -6.21 10.61
C LYS A 33 16.67 -7.29 11.14
N LYS A 34 15.86 -7.93 10.28
CA LYS A 34 14.76 -8.84 10.69
C LYS A 34 14.01 -8.29 11.89
N ASN A 35 13.55 -7.05 11.76
CA ASN A 35 12.86 -6.44 12.88
C ASN A 35 11.51 -7.13 13.15
N ALA A 36 10.91 -6.74 14.27
CA ALA A 36 9.63 -7.27 14.73
C ALA A 36 8.51 -7.24 13.68
N LEU A 37 8.56 -6.37 12.65
CA LEU A 37 7.55 -6.33 11.59
C LEU A 37 7.69 -7.51 10.63
N MET A 38 8.93 -7.90 10.29
CA MET A 38 9.18 -9.03 9.39
C MET A 38 8.98 -10.39 10.08
N GLU A 39 8.99 -10.45 11.42
CA GLU A 39 8.70 -11.66 12.18
C GLU A 39 7.27 -12.17 12.00
N TRP A 40 6.35 -11.29 11.57
CA TRP A 40 4.96 -11.65 11.26
C TRP A 40 4.73 -12.08 9.82
N CYS A 41 5.77 -12.04 8.97
CA CYS A 41 5.65 -12.33 7.55
C CYS A 41 6.31 -13.67 7.22
N GLU A 42 5.61 -14.51 6.48
CA GLU A 42 6.05 -15.84 6.07
C GLU A 42 6.34 -15.88 4.56
N PRO A 43 7.28 -16.75 4.10
CA PRO A 43 7.46 -16.99 2.68
C PRO A 43 6.13 -17.38 2.01
N GLY A 44 5.82 -16.76 0.87
CA GLY A 44 4.54 -16.87 0.17
C GLY A 44 3.57 -15.73 0.44
N ASP A 45 3.83 -14.87 1.43
CA ASP A 45 2.99 -13.69 1.68
C ASP A 45 3.03 -12.70 0.52
N ILE A 46 1.85 -12.18 0.17
CA ILE A 46 1.69 -11.16 -0.88
C ILE A 46 1.93 -9.77 -0.30
N MET A 47 3.03 -9.13 -0.72
CA MET A 47 3.44 -7.81 -0.23
C MET A 47 2.95 -6.71 -1.18
N ILE A 48 1.87 -6.03 -0.81
CA ILE A 48 1.32 -4.90 -1.58
C ILE A 48 2.07 -3.61 -1.21
N VAL A 49 2.82 -3.06 -2.16
CA VAL A 49 3.64 -1.85 -1.92
C VAL A 49 3.36 -0.74 -2.93
N ASP A 50 3.73 0.48 -2.55
CA ASP A 50 3.65 1.63 -3.46
C ASP A 50 4.83 1.64 -4.44
N ARG A 51 4.72 2.45 -5.50
CA ARG A 51 5.77 2.65 -6.50
C ARG A 51 7.11 3.08 -5.92
N GLY A 52 7.13 3.82 -4.81
CA GLY A 52 8.36 4.24 -4.12
C GLY A 52 9.23 3.07 -3.61
N PHE A 53 8.70 1.85 -3.60
CA PHE A 53 9.38 0.65 -3.13
C PHE A 53 10.03 -0.15 -4.27
N ARG A 54 10.13 0.39 -5.49
CA ARG A 54 10.71 -0.31 -6.64
C ARG A 54 12.03 -1.02 -6.31
N ASP A 55 12.93 -0.33 -5.62
CA ASP A 55 14.30 -0.81 -5.38
C ASP A 55 14.39 -1.89 -4.27
N ILE A 56 13.26 -2.26 -3.63
CA ILE A 56 13.19 -3.34 -2.63
C ILE A 56 12.40 -4.56 -3.11
N VAL A 57 11.79 -4.48 -4.29
CA VAL A 57 10.98 -5.60 -4.84
C VAL A 57 11.81 -6.87 -4.95
N GLU A 58 13.03 -6.78 -5.48
CA GLU A 58 13.94 -7.93 -5.60
C GLU A 58 14.29 -8.52 -4.23
N ALA A 59 14.61 -7.66 -3.25
CA ALA A 59 14.92 -8.09 -1.89
C ALA A 59 13.72 -8.78 -1.19
N PHE A 60 12.48 -8.38 -1.50
CA PHE A 60 11.30 -9.09 -0.99
C PHE A 60 11.15 -10.47 -1.64
N SER A 61 11.38 -10.58 -2.94
CA SER A 61 11.38 -11.87 -3.63
C SER A 61 12.47 -12.80 -3.09
N ASP A 62 13.66 -12.28 -2.80
CA ASP A 62 14.78 -13.06 -2.21
C ASP A 62 14.45 -13.59 -0.80
N LEU A 63 13.59 -12.89 -0.06
CA LEU A 63 13.07 -13.33 1.23
C LEU A 63 11.90 -14.33 1.11
N GLY A 64 11.49 -14.66 -0.11
CA GLY A 64 10.41 -15.60 -0.40
C GLY A 64 9.01 -14.99 -0.43
N TYR A 65 8.89 -13.66 -0.42
CA TYR A 65 7.59 -12.98 -0.52
C TYR A 65 7.18 -12.77 -1.98
N GLU A 66 5.89 -12.49 -2.20
CA GLU A 66 5.34 -12.10 -3.51
C GLU A 66 5.04 -10.59 -3.56
N PRO A 67 6.01 -9.73 -3.91
CA PRO A 67 5.79 -8.31 -3.99
C PRO A 67 4.90 -7.93 -5.18
N LYS A 68 3.88 -7.11 -4.93
CA LYS A 68 3.02 -6.51 -5.95
C LYS A 68 3.05 -4.99 -5.84
N MET A 69 3.32 -4.32 -6.95
CA MET A 69 3.33 -2.85 -7.03
C MET A 69 2.61 -2.35 -8.30
N PRO A 70 2.07 -1.12 -8.31
CA PRO A 70 1.47 -0.56 -9.51
C PRO A 70 2.51 -0.40 -10.61
N ILE A 71 2.27 -1.02 -11.77
CA ILE A 71 3.25 -1.10 -12.85
C ILE A 71 3.64 0.29 -13.39
N TYR A 72 4.87 0.38 -13.90
CA TYR A 72 5.37 1.56 -14.60
C TYR A 72 5.12 1.45 -16.09
N LEU A 73 4.88 2.58 -16.74
CA LEU A 73 4.77 2.61 -18.18
C LEU A 73 6.17 2.39 -18.77
N PRO A 74 6.40 1.33 -19.56
CA PRO A 74 7.69 1.08 -20.17
C PRO A 74 8.11 2.23 -21.08
N LYS A 75 9.43 2.47 -21.17
CA LYS A 75 9.97 3.52 -22.04
C LYS A 75 9.54 3.25 -23.49
N GLY A 76 8.97 4.26 -24.15
CA GLY A 76 8.47 4.17 -25.52
C GLY A 76 7.02 3.69 -25.67
N GLN A 77 6.38 3.21 -24.59
CA GLN A 77 4.95 2.93 -24.60
C GLN A 77 4.15 4.18 -24.21
N LYS A 78 3.00 4.38 -24.85
CA LYS A 78 2.05 5.47 -24.53
C LYS A 78 0.95 5.03 -23.57
N GLN A 79 0.69 3.72 -23.47
CA GLN A 79 -0.36 3.12 -22.66
C GLN A 79 0.07 1.73 -22.19
N HIS A 80 -0.39 1.33 -21.01
CA HIS A 80 -0.27 -0.05 -20.54
C HIS A 80 -1.11 -1.00 -21.39
N THR A 81 -0.71 -2.27 -21.42
CA THR A 81 -1.60 -3.32 -21.92
C THR A 81 -2.84 -3.47 -21.03
N THR A 82 -3.89 -4.10 -21.56
CA THR A 82 -5.12 -4.36 -20.79
C THR A 82 -4.84 -5.13 -19.51
N ASN A 83 -3.99 -6.16 -19.59
CA ASN A 83 -3.67 -7.03 -18.45
C ASN A 83 -2.89 -6.27 -17.37
N GLU A 84 -1.84 -5.55 -17.77
CA GLU A 84 -1.04 -4.72 -16.86
C GLU A 84 -1.89 -3.64 -16.17
N ALA A 85 -2.76 -2.98 -16.92
CA ALA A 85 -3.67 -1.98 -16.37
C ALA A 85 -4.67 -2.59 -15.38
N ASN A 86 -5.13 -3.81 -15.63
CA ASN A 86 -6.05 -4.52 -14.75
C ASN A 86 -5.36 -4.99 -13.46
N GLU A 87 -4.14 -5.54 -13.54
CA GLU A 87 -3.35 -5.91 -12.36
C GLU A 87 -3.02 -4.66 -11.52
N ALA A 88 -2.57 -3.57 -12.15
CA ALA A 88 -2.29 -2.31 -11.44
C ALA A 88 -3.54 -1.74 -10.73
N ARG A 89 -4.74 -1.93 -11.28
CA ARG A 89 -6.00 -1.54 -10.62
C ARG A 89 -6.25 -2.38 -9.36
N LEU A 90 -6.00 -3.69 -9.39
CA LEU A 90 -6.13 -4.53 -8.20
C LEU A 90 -5.19 -4.08 -7.09
N VAL A 91 -3.91 -3.89 -7.41
CA VAL A 91 -2.90 -3.42 -6.45
C VAL A 91 -3.34 -2.09 -5.83
N THR A 92 -3.80 -1.15 -6.65
CA THR A 92 -4.25 0.17 -6.18
C THR A 92 -5.50 0.07 -5.29
N LYS A 93 -6.43 -0.85 -5.59
CA LYS A 93 -7.63 -1.09 -4.77
C LYS A 93 -7.27 -1.59 -3.38
N VAL A 94 -6.34 -2.54 -3.28
CA VAL A 94 -5.93 -3.13 -1.99
C VAL A 94 -5.10 -2.12 -1.19
N ARG A 95 -4.22 -1.36 -1.85
CA ARG A 95 -3.38 -0.33 -1.21
C ARG A 95 -4.18 0.75 -0.48
N TRP A 96 -5.44 0.98 -0.87
CA TRP A 96 -6.36 1.90 -0.19
C TRP A 96 -6.45 1.66 1.33
N THR A 97 -6.27 0.42 1.79
CA THR A 97 -6.26 0.08 3.23
C THR A 97 -5.16 0.84 3.98
N VAL A 98 -3.94 0.83 3.45
CA VAL A 98 -2.78 1.54 4.04
C VAL A 98 -2.98 3.06 3.97
N GLU A 99 -3.50 3.57 2.85
CA GLU A 99 -3.80 5.01 2.70
C GLU A 99 -4.83 5.48 3.73
N SER A 100 -5.90 4.69 3.92
CA SER A 100 -6.97 4.97 4.87
C SER A 100 -6.49 4.92 6.31
N TYR A 101 -5.61 3.97 6.64
CA TYR A 101 -4.93 3.93 7.92
C TYR A 101 -4.12 5.21 8.18
N HIS A 102 -3.24 5.60 7.24
CA HIS A 102 -2.47 6.83 7.38
C HIS A 102 -3.35 8.08 7.44
N ALA A 103 -4.49 8.11 6.75
CA ALA A 103 -5.47 9.19 6.87
C ALA A 103 -6.11 9.28 8.27
N ARG A 104 -6.30 8.15 8.97
CA ARG A 104 -6.73 8.12 10.37
C ARG A 104 -5.61 8.59 11.30
N LEU A 105 -4.38 8.12 11.09
CA LEU A 105 -3.22 8.48 11.90
C LEU A 105 -2.93 9.99 11.86
N LYS A 106 -2.94 10.59 10.68
CA LYS A 106 -2.68 12.03 10.48
C LYS A 106 -3.70 12.96 11.16
N LYS A 107 -4.86 12.45 11.58
CA LYS A 107 -5.89 13.25 12.29
C LYS A 107 -5.63 13.38 13.79
N TRP A 108 -4.65 12.67 14.34
CA TRP A 108 -4.33 12.74 15.76
C TRP A 108 -3.62 14.04 16.09
N ARG A 109 -4.24 14.84 16.96
CA ARG A 109 -3.75 16.18 17.33
C ARG A 109 -2.35 16.16 17.95
N PHE A 110 -2.01 15.07 18.65
CA PHE A 110 -0.70 14.89 19.25
C PHE A 110 0.45 15.03 18.23
N PHE A 111 0.25 14.56 16.99
CA PHE A 111 1.25 14.66 15.92
C PHE A 111 1.03 15.84 14.97
N SER A 112 -0.03 16.63 15.17
CA SER A 112 -0.33 17.76 14.27
C SER A 112 0.37 19.06 14.68
N ASP A 113 0.87 19.14 15.91
CA ASP A 113 1.50 20.33 16.47
C ASP A 113 2.96 20.07 16.86
N ARG A 114 3.63 21.09 17.37
CA ARG A 114 5.00 21.01 17.88
C ARG A 114 5.06 20.03 19.06
N ILE A 115 5.97 19.07 18.95
CA ILE A 115 6.24 18.09 20.00
C ILE A 115 7.46 18.58 20.79
N GLU A 116 7.39 18.49 22.11
CA GLU A 116 8.51 18.82 22.97
C GLU A 116 9.71 17.90 22.70
N ASN A 117 10.91 18.49 22.65
CA ASN A 117 12.14 17.73 22.35
C ASN A 117 12.39 16.57 23.34
N GLN A 118 11.89 16.69 24.58
CA GLN A 118 11.99 15.64 25.60
C GLN A 118 11.24 14.35 25.20
N LEU A 119 10.24 14.46 24.32
CA LEU A 119 9.46 13.33 23.84
C LEU A 119 10.10 12.65 22.63
N LEU A 120 11.13 13.22 22.00
CA LEU A 120 11.80 12.63 20.83
C LEU A 120 12.24 11.17 21.07
N PRO A 121 12.85 10.80 22.22
CA PRO A 121 13.24 9.40 22.46
C PRO A 121 12.05 8.45 22.57
N LYS A 122 10.86 8.95 22.90
CA LYS A 122 9.62 8.17 23.10
C LYS A 122 8.67 8.26 21.90
N LEU A 123 9.01 9.04 20.88
CA LEU A 123 8.06 9.39 19.84
C LEU A 123 7.68 8.18 18.97
N GLN A 124 8.60 7.23 18.81
CA GLN A 124 8.31 5.91 18.22
C GLN A 124 7.21 5.17 18.99
N ASP A 125 7.33 5.11 20.31
CA ASP A 125 6.34 4.44 21.17
C ASP A 125 5.01 5.18 21.13
N CYS A 126 5.02 6.52 21.10
CA CYS A 126 3.80 7.30 20.91
C CYS A 126 3.09 6.93 19.60
N VAL A 127 3.82 6.79 18.49
CA VAL A 127 3.22 6.40 17.20
C VAL A 127 2.61 5.00 17.30
N ARG A 128 3.32 4.04 17.90
CA ARG A 128 2.79 2.68 18.11
C ARG A 128 1.56 2.65 19.00
N ILE A 129 1.57 3.38 20.12
CA ILE A 129 0.42 3.49 21.03
C ILE A 129 -0.78 4.08 20.29
N VAL A 130 -0.59 5.13 19.51
CA VAL A 130 -1.68 5.72 18.71
C VAL A 130 -2.19 4.75 17.65
N SER A 131 -1.30 3.99 17.01
CA SER A 131 -1.64 2.95 16.03
C SER A 131 -2.52 1.87 16.66
N ALA A 132 -2.13 1.34 17.82
CA ALA A 132 -2.90 0.37 18.58
C ALA A 132 -4.25 0.95 19.05
N THR A 133 -4.24 2.21 19.51
CA THR A 133 -5.46 2.91 19.93
C THR A 133 -6.41 3.13 18.76
N LEU A 134 -5.92 3.35 17.54
CA LEU A 134 -6.73 3.44 16.34
C LEU A 134 -7.43 2.11 16.01
N ASN A 135 -6.71 0.99 16.11
CA ASN A 135 -7.31 -0.33 15.95
C ASN A 135 -8.41 -0.56 16.98
N TRP A 136 -8.15 -0.22 18.25
CA TRP A 136 -9.12 -0.41 19.33
C TRP A 136 -10.36 0.48 19.19
N LEU A 137 -10.18 1.80 19.05
CA LEU A 137 -11.29 2.76 19.06
C LEU A 137 -12.09 2.80 17.75
N ARG A 138 -11.43 2.64 16.59
CA ARG A 138 -12.08 2.74 15.29
C ARG A 138 -12.32 1.39 14.62
N GLY A 139 -11.70 0.33 15.11
CA GLY A 139 -11.72 -0.99 14.49
C GLY A 139 -11.05 -0.99 13.13
N SER A 140 -11.29 -2.06 12.38
CA SER A 140 -10.79 -2.24 11.03
C SER A 140 -11.07 -1.03 10.10
N ILE A 141 -10.16 -0.80 9.15
CA ILE A 141 -10.38 0.03 7.96
C ILE A 141 -11.56 -0.51 7.14
N ILE A 142 -11.64 -1.84 7.01
CA ILE A 142 -12.64 -2.55 6.24
C ILE A 142 -13.77 -2.95 7.19
N LYS A 143 -14.87 -2.21 7.14
CA LYS A 143 -16.03 -2.40 8.04
C LYS A 143 -16.88 -3.61 7.65
N ASP A 144 -16.94 -3.92 6.36
CA ASP A 144 -17.89 -4.87 5.79
C ASP A 144 -17.20 -6.17 5.33
N HIS A 145 -16.16 -6.59 6.06
CA HIS A 145 -15.44 -7.83 5.79
C HIS A 145 -16.40 -9.02 5.81
N ASN A 146 -16.21 -10.00 4.91
CA ASN A 146 -17.07 -11.19 4.75
C ASN A 146 -18.55 -10.91 4.49
N THR A 147 -18.90 -9.76 3.92
CA THR A 147 -20.25 -9.55 3.41
C THR A 147 -20.39 -10.17 2.03
N ASN A 148 -21.59 -10.68 1.72
CA ASN A 148 -21.97 -11.10 0.37
C ASN A 148 -21.69 -10.00 -0.69
N HIS A 149 -21.70 -8.73 -0.28
CA HIS A 149 -21.37 -7.62 -1.15
C HIS A 149 -19.87 -7.59 -1.51
N MET A 150 -18.98 -7.74 -0.52
CA MET A 150 -17.53 -7.81 -0.76
C MET A 150 -17.16 -9.02 -1.63
N ASP A 151 -17.79 -10.19 -1.41
CA ASP A 151 -17.56 -11.38 -2.24
C ASP A 151 -18.00 -11.16 -3.69
N LYS A 152 -19.16 -10.53 -3.88
CA LYS A 152 -19.64 -10.15 -5.22
C LYS A 152 -18.72 -9.13 -5.88
N LEU A 153 -18.20 -8.17 -5.12
CA LEU A 153 -17.25 -7.18 -5.62
C LEU A 153 -15.92 -7.83 -6.01
N ALA A 154 -15.39 -8.73 -5.18
CA ALA A 154 -14.18 -9.48 -5.46
C ALA A 154 -14.34 -10.32 -6.74
N LYS A 155 -15.43 -11.10 -6.85
CA LYS A 155 -15.76 -11.84 -8.08
C LYS A 155 -15.86 -10.92 -9.30
N LEU A 156 -16.58 -9.81 -9.19
CA LEU A 156 -16.69 -8.83 -10.26
C LEU A 156 -15.33 -8.26 -10.68
N MET A 157 -14.42 -8.03 -9.73
CA MET A 157 -13.07 -7.56 -10.02
C MET A 157 -12.26 -8.61 -10.75
N THR A 158 -12.30 -9.88 -10.29
CA THR A 158 -11.65 -11.01 -10.95
C THR A 158 -12.18 -11.24 -12.36
N ASP A 159 -13.51 -11.22 -12.56
CA ASP A 159 -14.15 -11.38 -13.86
C ASP A 159 -13.80 -10.26 -14.85
N ARG A 160 -13.40 -9.09 -14.34
CA ARG A 160 -12.99 -7.94 -15.17
C ARG A 160 -11.50 -7.96 -15.53
N LEU A 161 -10.68 -8.80 -14.88
CA LEU A 161 -9.25 -8.88 -15.16
C LEU A 161 -8.95 -9.27 -16.61
N THR A 162 -9.78 -10.14 -17.18
CA THR A 162 -9.60 -10.68 -18.54
C THR A 162 -10.41 -9.93 -19.59
N LYS A 163 -11.21 -8.92 -19.20
CA LYS A 163 -12.05 -8.18 -20.14
C LYS A 163 -11.21 -7.24 -21.00
N HIS A 164 -11.46 -7.30 -22.30
CA HIS A 164 -10.84 -6.41 -23.28
C HIS A 164 -11.14 -4.93 -23.01
N ASN A 165 -10.13 -4.08 -23.18
CA ASN A 165 -10.24 -2.64 -22.97
C ASN A 165 -10.67 -1.93 -24.28
N TYR A 166 -11.99 -1.87 -24.51
CA TYR A 166 -12.56 -1.16 -25.66
C TYR A 166 -12.20 0.33 -25.71
N LEU A 167 -12.02 0.97 -24.55
CA LEU A 167 -11.65 2.39 -24.48
C LEU A 167 -10.25 2.62 -25.06
N ALA A 168 -9.29 1.74 -24.75
CA ALA A 168 -7.95 1.81 -25.32
C ALA A 168 -8.00 1.70 -26.86
N THR A 169 -8.83 0.80 -27.39
CA THR A 169 -9.05 0.67 -28.83
C THR A 169 -9.60 1.96 -29.45
N LEU A 170 -10.58 2.61 -28.82
CA LEU A 170 -11.13 3.89 -29.32
C LEU A 170 -10.11 5.03 -29.30
N VAL A 171 -9.25 5.09 -28.28
CA VAL A 171 -8.16 6.07 -28.18
C VAL A 171 -7.12 5.84 -29.28
N GLN A 172 -6.73 4.59 -29.54
CA GLN A 172 -5.80 4.24 -30.62
C GLN A 172 -6.38 4.57 -32.01
N GLN A 173 -7.69 4.41 -32.19
CA GLN A 173 -8.41 4.78 -33.41
C GLN A 173 -8.58 6.31 -33.57
N GLY A 174 -8.10 7.12 -32.63
CA GLY A 174 -8.24 8.58 -32.66
C GLY A 174 -9.66 9.09 -32.43
N LYS A 175 -10.60 8.21 -32.06
CA LYS A 175 -12.01 8.56 -31.79
C LYS A 175 -12.20 9.30 -30.47
N LEU A 176 -11.17 9.32 -29.62
CA LEU A 176 -11.14 10.00 -28.32
C LEU A 176 -9.85 10.82 -28.18
N SER A 177 -9.97 12.04 -27.66
CA SER A 177 -8.83 12.93 -27.41
C SER A 177 -7.90 12.32 -26.35
N THR A 178 -6.59 12.37 -26.62
CA THR A 178 -5.54 12.00 -25.67
C THR A 178 -5.10 13.17 -24.77
N LYS A 179 -5.56 14.40 -25.04
CA LYS A 179 -5.27 15.58 -24.23
C LYS A 179 -6.38 15.82 -23.21
N LYS A 180 -6.00 15.95 -21.92
CA LYS A 180 -6.74 16.79 -20.99
C LYS A 180 -6.55 18.24 -21.45
N ARG A 181 -7.64 18.95 -21.75
CA ARG A 181 -7.60 20.41 -21.86
C ARG A 181 -7.25 21.00 -20.50
#